data_AF-A0A820NTS2-F1
#
_entry.id   AF-A0A820NTS2-F1
#
_cell.length_a   1.000
_cell.length_b   1.000
_cell.length_c   1.000
_cell.angle_alpha   90.00
_cell.angle_beta   90.00
_cell.angle_gamma   90.00
#
_symmetry.space_group_name_H-M   'P 1'
#
loop_
_entity.id
_entity.type
_entity.pdbx_description
1 polymer ?
#
loop_
_entity_poly.entity_id
_entity_poly.type
_entity_poly.pdbx_seq_one_letter_code
_entity_poly.pdbx_strand_id
1 'polypeptide(L)'
;PWPAVPLDAGALLKLYFQFSGIPSLFILSSDGTVLSSRGRNDVSSKGIEALQSWARGEKLPSSSPDEYQWSYVRCDGCNMNPLIGQRYCCLTCGDYDLCSACEKKGHEHPLERVPQPNDDDDD
;
A
#
# COMPACT_ATOMS: atom_id res chain seq x y z
N PRO A 1 -10.20 14.68 24.53
CA PRO A 1 -9.21 15.12 23.52
C PRO A 1 -8.20 14.01 23.22
N TRP A 2 -8.07 13.60 21.95
CA TRP A 2 -7.00 12.68 21.54
C TRP A 2 -5.68 13.45 21.53
N PRO A 3 -4.72 13.14 22.43
CA PRO A 3 -3.44 13.84 22.44
C PRO A 3 -2.70 13.51 21.14
N ALA A 4 -2.14 14.51 20.48
CA ALA A 4 -1.25 14.28 19.35
C ALA A 4 -0.02 13.48 19.85
N VAL A 5 0.27 12.37 19.18
CA VAL A 5 1.42 11.54 19.52
C VAL A 5 2.69 12.19 18.95
N PRO A 6 3.79 12.30 19.73
CA PRO A 6 5.04 12.86 19.23
C PRO A 6 5.54 12.12 17.99
N LEU A 7 6.09 12.87 17.02
CA LEU A 7 6.49 12.38 15.70
C LEU A 7 7.49 11.21 15.74
N ASP A 8 8.29 11.17 16.80
CA ASP A 8 9.39 10.25 17.10
C ASP A 8 8.98 9.11 18.04
N ALA A 9 7.73 9.06 18.50
CA ALA A 9 7.22 7.99 19.37
C ALA A 9 6.80 6.71 18.60
N GLY A 10 7.31 6.50 17.39
CA GLY A 10 6.95 5.37 16.52
C GLY A 10 7.11 3.99 17.18
N ALA A 11 8.15 3.83 18.02
CA ALA A 11 8.37 2.60 18.77
C ALA A 11 7.29 2.37 19.86
N LEU A 12 6.83 3.44 20.53
CA LEU A 12 5.78 3.37 21.55
C LEU A 12 4.41 3.10 20.90
N LEU A 13 4.12 3.70 19.75
CA LEU A 13 2.91 3.41 18.98
C LEU A 13 2.83 1.93 18.60
N LYS A 14 3.96 1.34 18.17
CA LYS A 14 4.04 -0.07 17.81
C LYS A 14 3.82 -0.98 19.02
N LEU A 15 4.31 -0.60 20.20
CA LEU A 15 4.16 -1.36 21.45
C LEU A 15 2.75 -1.30 22.02
N TYR A 16 2.15 -0.11 22.09
CA TYR A 16 0.84 0.10 22.73
C TYR A 16 -0.34 -0.30 21.84
N PHE A 17 -0.25 -0.03 20.53
CA PHE A 17 -1.36 -0.24 19.60
C PHE A 17 -1.13 -1.43 18.65
N GLN A 18 0.00 -2.13 18.76
CA GLN A 18 0.37 -3.27 17.90
C GLN A 18 0.28 -2.95 16.39
N PHE A 19 0.50 -1.69 16.05
CA PHE A 19 0.24 -1.18 14.71
C PHE A 19 1.54 -0.88 13.96
N SER A 20 1.58 -1.24 12.67
CA SER A 20 2.71 -0.99 11.78
C SER A 20 2.49 0.21 10.83
N GLY A 21 2.35 1.40 11.42
CA GLY A 21 2.30 2.69 10.71
C GLY A 21 1.02 2.93 9.90
N ILE A 22 0.70 4.19 9.59
CA ILE A 22 -0.60 4.62 9.02
C ILE A 22 -0.95 3.77 7.80
N PRO A 23 -2.03 2.95 7.87
CA PRO A 23 -2.20 1.85 6.94
C PRO A 23 -2.64 2.36 5.57
N SER A 24 -3.36 3.48 5.54
CA SER A 24 -3.86 4.12 4.33
C SER A 24 -3.72 5.63 4.44
N LEU A 25 -3.18 6.24 3.40
CA LEU A 25 -3.08 7.69 3.24
C LEU A 25 -3.79 8.07 1.95
N PHE A 26 -4.92 8.75 2.09
CA PHE A 26 -5.68 9.32 0.99
C PHE A 26 -5.38 10.80 0.88
N ILE A 27 -5.18 11.28 -0.34
CA ILE A 27 -4.93 12.69 -0.62
C ILE A 27 -6.14 13.23 -1.35
N LEU A 28 -6.75 14.27 -0.78
CA LEU A 28 -7.91 14.95 -1.33
C LEU A 28 -7.54 16.39 -1.68
N SER A 29 -8.08 16.87 -2.79
CA SER A 29 -8.08 18.28 -3.16
C SER A 29 -9.16 19.04 -2.36
N SER A 30 -9.09 20.38 -2.36
CA SER A 30 -10.02 21.26 -1.64
C SER A 30 -11.47 21.14 -2.13
N ASP A 31 -11.67 20.68 -3.35
CA ASP A 31 -12.97 20.38 -3.96
C ASP A 31 -13.50 18.97 -3.62
N GLY A 32 -12.76 18.18 -2.83
CA GLY A 32 -13.11 16.81 -2.49
C GLY A 32 -12.66 15.76 -3.51
N THR A 33 -11.96 16.14 -4.58
CA THR A 33 -11.42 15.21 -5.56
C THR A 33 -10.31 14.35 -4.94
N VAL A 34 -10.36 13.02 -5.12
CA VAL A 34 -9.29 12.11 -4.69
C VAL A 34 -8.09 12.24 -5.64
N LEU A 35 -7.00 12.82 -5.13
CA LEU A 35 -5.72 12.97 -5.83
C LEU A 35 -4.87 11.70 -5.76
N SER A 36 -4.94 10.97 -4.64
CA SER A 36 -4.30 9.65 -4.51
C SER A 36 -4.99 8.79 -3.45
N SER A 37 -5.27 7.53 -3.79
CA SER A 37 -5.68 6.47 -2.86
C SER A 37 -4.50 5.63 -2.34
N ARG A 38 -3.28 5.95 -2.81
CA ARG A 38 -2.05 5.20 -2.55
C ARG A 38 -0.96 6.13 -2.00
N GLY A 39 -1.33 7.18 -1.29
CA GLY A 39 -0.44 8.26 -0.88
C GLY A 39 0.79 7.79 -0.08
N ARG A 40 0.67 6.69 0.67
CA ARG A 40 1.81 6.07 1.36
C ARG A 40 2.89 5.59 0.39
N ASN A 41 2.48 4.93 -0.69
CA ASN A 41 3.39 4.45 -1.73
C ASN A 41 4.00 5.63 -2.49
N ASP A 42 3.19 6.63 -2.81
CA ASP A 42 3.64 7.83 -3.49
C ASP A 42 4.72 8.58 -2.68
N VAL A 43 4.51 8.79 -1.38
CA VAL A 43 5.55 9.39 -0.51
C VAL A 43 6.77 8.48 -0.38
N SER A 44 6.56 7.17 -0.23
CA SER A 44 7.68 6.23 -0.10
C SER A 44 8.54 6.13 -1.35
N SER A 45 7.97 6.37 -2.54
CA SER A 45 8.65 6.23 -3.82
C SER A 45 9.19 7.56 -4.37
N LYS A 46 8.44 8.65 -4.22
CA LYS A 46 8.75 9.99 -4.77
C LYS A 46 9.16 11.01 -3.71
N GLY A 47 8.99 10.69 -2.42
CA GLY A 47 9.36 11.59 -1.33
C GLY A 47 8.63 12.93 -1.40
N ILE A 48 9.40 14.03 -1.37
CA ILE A 48 8.88 15.40 -1.38
C ILE A 48 8.19 15.77 -2.70
N GLU A 49 8.53 15.13 -3.82
CA GLU A 49 7.92 15.40 -5.12
C GLU A 49 6.43 15.03 -5.12
N ALA A 50 6.05 13.97 -4.39
CA ALA A 50 4.65 13.60 -4.23
C ALA A 50 3.85 14.75 -3.59
N LEU A 51 4.39 15.32 -2.51
CA LEU A 51 3.76 16.45 -1.81
C LEU A 51 3.65 17.69 -2.70
N GLN A 52 4.67 17.96 -3.52
CA GLN A 52 4.66 19.10 -4.45
C GLN A 52 3.59 18.96 -5.54
N SER A 53 3.44 17.76 -6.13
CA SER A 53 2.38 17.50 -7.11
C SER A 53 0.99 17.67 -6.49
N TRP A 54 0.75 17.11 -5.30
CA TRP A 54 -0.53 17.23 -4.64
C TRP A 54 -0.88 18.66 -4.22
N ALA A 55 0.13 19.45 -3.84
CA ALA A 55 -0.06 20.87 -3.54
C ALA A 55 -0.55 21.67 -4.77
N ARG A 56 -0.26 21.20 -5.99
CA ARG A 56 -0.79 21.76 -7.24
C ARG A 56 -2.13 21.15 -7.68
N GLY A 57 -2.70 20.23 -6.89
CA GLY A 57 -3.92 19.50 -7.26
C GLY A 57 -3.69 18.42 -8.32
N GLU A 58 -2.43 18.02 -8.56
CA GLU A 58 -2.09 17.06 -9.59
C GLU A 58 -2.15 15.63 -9.05
N LYS A 59 -2.67 14.71 -9.88
CA LYS A 59 -2.54 13.28 -9.62
C LYS A 59 -1.15 12.81 -10.04
N LEU A 60 -0.51 11.98 -9.23
CA LEU A 60 0.70 11.29 -9.65
C LEU A 60 0.34 10.17 -10.63
N PRO A 61 1.10 10.00 -11.72
CA PRO A 61 0.91 8.85 -12.60
C PRO A 61 1.16 7.56 -11.81
N SER A 62 0.42 6.49 -12.11
CA SER A 62 0.80 5.18 -11.61
C SER A 62 2.20 4.82 -12.11
N SER A 63 2.95 4.13 -11.25
CA SER A 63 4.29 3.62 -11.56
C SER A 63 4.31 2.79 -12.86
N SER A 64 3.21 2.10 -13.18
CA SER A 64 2.88 1.64 -14.52
C SER A 64 1.37 1.77 -14.79
N PRO A 65 0.95 2.06 -16.02
CA PRO A 65 -0.47 2.09 -16.39
C PRO A 65 -1.15 0.72 -16.25
N ASP A 66 -0.36 -0.36 -16.30
CA ASP A 66 -0.84 -1.75 -16.22
C ASP A 66 -0.74 -2.35 -14.80
N GLU A 67 -0.34 -1.58 -13.79
CA GLU A 67 -0.28 -2.08 -12.41
C GLU A 67 -1.69 -2.18 -11.82
N TYR A 68 -2.18 -3.41 -11.68
CA TYR A 68 -3.45 -3.67 -11.01
C TYR A 68 -3.38 -3.32 -9.51
N GLN A 69 -4.50 -2.80 -8.99
CA GLN A 69 -4.65 -2.41 -7.59
C GLN A 69 -5.64 -3.32 -6.86
N TRP A 70 -5.15 -4.05 -5.86
CA TRP A 70 -5.95 -4.87 -4.98
C TRP A 70 -6.51 -4.05 -3.81
N SER A 71 -7.65 -3.40 -4.04
CA SER A 71 -8.19 -2.34 -3.17
C SER A 71 -8.47 -2.69 -1.70
N TYR A 72 -8.48 -3.98 -1.34
CA TYR A 72 -8.72 -4.46 0.04
C TYR A 72 -7.66 -5.45 0.52
N VAL A 73 -6.55 -5.56 -0.21
CA VAL A 73 -5.47 -6.48 0.14
C VAL A 73 -4.32 -5.67 0.70
N ARG A 74 -3.83 -6.08 1.87
CA ARG A 74 -2.64 -5.51 2.50
C ARG A 74 -1.50 -6.50 2.37
N CYS A 75 -0.33 -6.04 1.95
CA CYS A 75 0.88 -6.85 2.04
C CYS A 75 1.31 -6.97 3.51
N ASP A 76 1.35 -8.17 4.09
CA ASP A 76 1.73 -8.38 5.50
C ASP A 76 3.23 -8.16 5.76
N GLY A 77 4.07 -8.27 4.72
CA GLY A 77 5.51 -8.03 4.82
C GLY A 77 5.91 -6.55 4.93
N CYS A 78 5.16 -5.64 4.30
CA CYS A 78 5.48 -4.20 4.30
C CYS A 78 4.32 -3.27 4.65
N ASN A 79 3.13 -3.82 4.92
CA ASN A 79 1.88 -3.10 5.18
C ASN A 79 1.46 -2.15 4.05
N MET A 80 1.86 -2.43 2.81
CA MET A 80 1.32 -1.74 1.64
C MET A 80 -0.17 -2.05 1.53
N ASN A 81 -1.01 -1.02 1.54
CA ASN A 81 -2.45 -1.12 1.37
C ASN A 81 -2.98 0.14 0.64
N PRO A 82 -3.65 0.00 -0.51
CA PRO A 82 -3.91 -1.26 -1.21
C PRO A 82 -2.63 -1.87 -1.81
N LEU A 83 -2.59 -3.21 -1.95
CA LEU A 83 -1.50 -3.90 -2.61
C LEU A 83 -1.51 -3.56 -4.11
N ILE A 84 -0.41 -3.02 -4.61
CA ILE A 84 -0.23 -2.65 -6.02
C ILE A 84 0.65 -3.70 -6.70
N GLY A 85 0.25 -4.08 -7.92
CA GLY A 85 0.94 -5.05 -8.76
C GLY A 85 0.58 -6.50 -8.43
N GLN A 86 1.55 -7.39 -8.59
CA GLN A 86 1.33 -8.82 -8.40
C GLN A 86 1.08 -9.16 -6.93
N ARG A 87 -0.05 -9.82 -6.67
CA ARG A 87 -0.40 -10.39 -5.37
C ARG A 87 0.09 -11.84 -5.27
N TYR A 88 0.69 -12.16 -4.13
CA TYR A 88 1.06 -13.51 -3.75
C TYR A 88 0.38 -13.84 -2.43
N CYS A 89 -0.35 -14.95 -2.34
CA CYS A 89 -1.04 -15.35 -1.11
C CYS A 89 -0.50 -16.67 -0.58
N CYS A 90 -0.45 -16.82 0.75
CA CYS A 90 -0.17 -18.10 1.37
C CYS A 90 -1.48 -18.83 1.68
N LEU A 91 -1.68 -19.99 1.06
CA LEU A 91 -2.86 -20.83 1.31
C LEU A 91 -2.80 -21.56 2.66
N THR A 92 -1.65 -21.56 3.35
CA THR A 92 -1.47 -22.23 4.63
C THR A 92 -1.68 -21.30 5.82
N CYS A 93 -1.15 -20.07 5.77
CA CYS A 93 -1.19 -19.14 6.90
C CYS A 93 -2.56 -18.48 7.14
N GLY A 94 -3.44 -18.46 6.13
CA GLY A 94 -4.74 -17.76 6.21
C GLY A 94 -4.59 -16.24 6.23
N ASP A 95 -5.23 -15.56 5.27
CA ASP A 95 -5.18 -14.09 5.12
C ASP A 95 -3.75 -13.50 5.13
N TYR A 96 -2.80 -14.21 4.50
CA TYR A 96 -1.41 -13.78 4.42
C TYR A 96 -1.05 -13.47 2.97
N ASP A 97 -0.92 -12.17 2.68
CA ASP A 97 -0.70 -11.64 1.34
C ASP A 97 0.62 -10.87 1.27
N LEU A 98 1.37 -11.04 0.18
CA LEU A 98 2.63 -10.37 -0.07
C LEU A 98 2.63 -9.71 -1.45
N CYS A 99 3.26 -8.55 -1.53
CA CYS A 99 3.64 -7.94 -2.81
C CYS A 99 4.92 -8.58 -3.37
N SER A 100 5.21 -8.36 -4.65
CA SER A 100 6.40 -8.92 -5.34
C SER A 100 7.74 -8.62 -4.67
N ALA A 101 7.83 -7.54 -3.89
CA ALA A 101 9.05 -7.21 -3.16
C ALA A 101 9.20 -7.99 -1.85
N CYS A 102 8.09 -8.38 -1.23
CA CYS A 102 8.11 -9.14 0.02
C CYS A 102 8.14 -10.65 -0.23
N GLU A 103 7.50 -11.13 -1.29
CA GLU A 103 7.58 -12.54 -1.70
C GLU A 103 9.04 -12.99 -1.90
N LYS A 104 9.86 -12.20 -2.58
CA LYS A 104 11.30 -12.47 -2.83
C LYS A 104 12.14 -12.64 -1.57
N LYS A 105 11.67 -12.17 -0.41
CA LYS A 105 12.39 -12.34 0.87
C LYS A 105 12.19 -13.73 1.47
N GLY A 106 11.27 -14.52 0.90
CA GLY A 106 10.90 -15.84 1.39
C GLY A 106 9.86 -15.79 2.50
N HIS A 107 9.04 -16.83 2.53
CA HIS A 107 8.08 -17.17 3.58
C HIS A 107 8.17 -18.67 3.84
N GLU A 108 7.78 -19.13 5.04
CA GLU A 108 7.92 -20.54 5.47
C GLU A 108 7.14 -21.52 4.59
N HIS A 109 6.01 -21.08 4.04
CA HIS A 109 5.17 -21.87 3.14
C HIS A 109 5.25 -21.37 1.69
N PRO A 110 4.94 -22.23 0.71
CA PRO A 110 4.76 -21.81 -0.67
C PRO A 110 3.72 -20.69 -0.80
N LEU A 111 3.98 -19.76 -1.72
CA LEU A 111 3.10 -18.64 -2.03
C LEU A 111 2.53 -18.85 -3.43
N GLU A 112 1.22 -18.68 -3.56
CA GLU A 112 0.50 -18.75 -4.83
C GLU A 112 0.42 -17.38 -5.48
N ARG A 113 0.73 -17.30 -6.77
CA ARG A 113 0.53 -16.09 -7.56
C ARG A 113 -0.96 -15.96 -7.88
N VAL A 114 -1.62 -14.91 -7.38
CA VAL A 114 -3.04 -14.65 -7.65
C VAL A 114 -3.20 -13.99 -9.04
N PRO A 115 -3.91 -14.59 -10.00
CA PRO A 115 -4.15 -13.99 -11.31
C PRO A 115 -4.87 -12.64 -11.18
N GLN A 116 -4.54 -11.67 -12.05
CA GLN A 116 -5.29 -10.42 -12.09
C GLN A 116 -6.61 -10.64 -12.83
N PRO A 117 -7.71 -9.94 -12.49
CA PRO A 117 -9.00 -10.14 -13.13
C PRO A 117 -9.03 -9.90 -14.65
N ASN A 118 -8.04 -9.20 -15.19
CA ASN A 118 -7.93 -8.93 -16.63
C ASN A 118 -7.05 -9.97 -17.36
N ASP A 119 -6.53 -10.99 -16.66
CA ASP A 119 -5.69 -12.02 -17.26
C ASP A 119 -6.52 -13.09 -18.03
N ASP A 120 -7.87 -12.99 -18.02
CA ASP A 120 -8.80 -14.01 -18.54
C ASP A 120 -9.42 -13.70 -19.92
N ASP A 121 -9.05 -12.59 -20.59
CA ASP A 121 -9.67 -12.15 -21.86
C ASP A 121 -8.91 -12.62 -23.15
N ASP A 122 -7.96 -13.57 -23.03
CA ASP A 122 -7.07 -14.02 -24.12
C ASP A 122 -7.32 -15.48 -24.59
N ASP A 123 -8.58 -15.96 -24.56
CA ASP A 123 -9.00 -17.28 -25.12
C ASP A 123 -10.07 -17.16 -26.24
#